data_AF-A0A164UN25-F1
#
_entry.id   AF-A0A164UN25-F1
#
_cell.length_a   1.000
_cell.length_b   1.000
_cell.length_c   1.000
_cell.angle_alpha   90.00
_cell.angle_beta   90.00
_cell.angle_gamma   90.00
#
_symmetry.space_group_name_H-M   'P 1'
#
loop_
_entity.id
_entity.type
_entity.pdbx_description
1 polymer ?
#
loop_
_entity_poly.entity_id
_entity_poly.type
_entity_poly.pdbx_seq_one_letter_code
_entity_poly.pdbx_strand_id
1 'polypeptide(L)'
;MASNEPASVRAFREWFSANGGSIHEDAYFEREKSGMGVYAKKGISSGQTIVSCPISLAVTDQVARDYLVAVLSDPHQVLEKWSSRELICSYIVMHWVSQEVDPEENSSRPKPLHRPYLDILPPAPNLKTPLQFTDAEIDLLKGTNLHGAALDRIEERSKEWKRCLSLIRETSQKWADAFTWERYKTAATYLSSRAFPSSLLSSSPSLSDPNSTPVLLPGVDSLNHSRGQPVSWVVSNLSNAPTEERLAISLVSRADIHPNSEILNNYGLKSNAELILGYGFALPKNPEDTLVLKLGSSSVRHEITRSGDGIEEVCQELALVLKQQLAEESIEDWDLDLEVLDRFKEMMEVVSSKLYHAGARVEEPEGDVQADVRQMMLTYIAGQLDVSKVILQSLDERWQKALQVAEEQGVEVEF
;
A
#
# COMPACT_ATOMS: atom_id res chain seq x y z
N MET A 1 11.15 18.05 -27.93
CA MET A 1 11.43 19.17 -27.01
C MET A 1 12.52 18.72 -26.06
N ALA A 2 13.53 19.55 -25.75
CA ALA A 2 14.47 19.21 -24.68
C ALA A 2 13.67 19.22 -23.36
N SER A 3 13.40 18.04 -22.80
CA SER A 3 12.68 17.88 -21.53
C SER A 3 13.50 18.59 -20.44
N ASN A 4 13.01 19.73 -19.94
CA ASN A 4 13.67 20.48 -18.89
C ASN A 4 13.36 19.80 -17.53
N GLU A 5 13.91 18.60 -17.33
CA GLU A 5 13.74 17.83 -16.09
C GLU A 5 14.13 18.70 -14.88
N PRO A 6 13.45 18.58 -13.72
CA PRO A 6 13.81 19.32 -12.52
C PRO A 6 15.29 19.15 -12.12
N ALA A 7 15.86 20.15 -11.45
CA ALA A 7 17.26 20.09 -11.00
C ALA A 7 17.55 18.88 -10.09
N SER A 8 16.60 18.50 -9.22
CA SER A 8 16.72 17.30 -8.39
C SER A 8 16.77 16.01 -9.22
N VAL A 9 16.01 15.92 -10.30
CA VAL A 9 16.04 14.76 -11.21
C VAL A 9 17.38 14.66 -11.93
N ARG A 10 17.95 15.79 -12.38
CA ARG A 10 19.28 15.77 -13.00
C ARG A 10 20.35 15.30 -12.01
N ALA A 11 20.33 15.82 -10.78
CA ALA A 11 21.24 15.39 -9.71
C ALA A 11 21.05 13.90 -9.37
N PHE A 12 19.80 13.42 -9.33
CA PHE A 12 19.49 12.00 -9.16
C PHE A 12 20.07 11.15 -10.29
N ARG A 13 19.87 11.52 -11.55
CA ARG A 13 20.40 10.79 -12.71
C ARG A 13 21.92 10.71 -12.69
N GLU A 14 22.59 11.84 -12.42
CA GLU A 14 24.05 11.90 -12.31
C GLU A 14 24.56 10.96 -11.20
N TRP A 15 23.95 11.03 -10.01
CA TRP A 15 24.29 10.14 -8.90
C TRP A 15 23.99 8.67 -9.22
N PHE A 16 22.81 8.38 -9.78
CA PHE A 16 22.36 7.03 -10.09
C PHE A 16 23.28 6.38 -11.12
N SER A 17 23.61 7.09 -12.20
CA SER A 17 24.54 6.60 -13.23
C SER A 17 25.99 6.48 -12.75
N ALA A 18 26.47 7.40 -11.91
CA ALA A 18 27.80 7.29 -11.31
C ALA A 18 27.95 6.03 -10.42
N ASN A 19 26.84 5.49 -9.90
CA ASN A 19 26.81 4.30 -9.08
C ASN A 19 26.28 3.05 -9.81
N GLY A 20 26.26 3.07 -11.16
CA GLY A 20 25.93 1.90 -11.99
C GLY A 20 24.45 1.71 -12.31
N GLY A 21 23.58 2.62 -11.86
CA GLY A 21 22.18 2.67 -12.25
C GLY A 21 21.97 3.23 -13.66
N SER A 22 20.93 2.77 -14.34
CA SER A 22 20.60 3.26 -15.69
C SER A 22 19.11 3.48 -15.87
N ILE A 23 18.74 4.53 -16.59
CA ILE A 23 17.38 4.83 -17.02
C ILE A 23 17.43 4.97 -18.54
N HIS A 24 16.42 4.46 -19.24
CA HIS A 24 16.34 4.50 -20.69
C HIS A 24 16.51 5.94 -21.22
N GLU A 25 17.27 6.13 -22.29
CA GLU A 25 17.63 7.47 -22.82
C GLU A 25 16.41 8.28 -23.26
N ASP A 26 15.40 7.58 -23.77
CA ASP A 26 14.13 8.16 -24.16
C ASP A 26 13.13 8.25 -22.99
N ALA A 27 13.48 7.86 -21.75
CA ALA A 27 12.64 8.13 -20.58
C ALA A 27 13.00 9.49 -19.94
N TYR A 28 12.00 10.26 -19.53
CA TYR A 28 12.18 11.50 -18.77
C TYR A 28 11.18 11.63 -17.64
N PHE A 29 11.54 12.38 -16.60
CA PHE A 29 10.65 12.66 -15.48
C PHE A 29 9.90 13.97 -15.71
N GLU A 30 8.60 13.96 -15.43
CA GLU A 30 7.72 15.11 -15.49
C GLU A 30 7.02 15.31 -14.14
N ARG A 31 6.85 16.57 -13.73
CA ARG A 31 6.19 16.88 -12.45
C ARG A 31 4.67 16.84 -12.63
N GLU A 32 4.01 16.12 -11.75
CA GLU A 32 2.57 15.97 -11.69
C GLU A 32 2.00 16.44 -10.35
N LYS A 33 0.66 16.50 -10.24
CA LYS A 33 -0.01 16.78 -8.97
C LYS A 33 0.31 15.73 -7.91
N SER A 34 0.38 14.46 -8.30
CA SER A 34 0.70 13.29 -7.47
C SER A 34 2.19 13.15 -7.14
N GLY A 35 3.07 13.94 -7.77
CA GLY A 35 4.52 13.84 -7.59
C GLY A 35 5.28 13.91 -8.91
N MET A 36 5.88 12.79 -9.30
CA MET A 36 6.66 12.66 -10.53
C MET A 36 6.13 11.48 -11.34
N GLY A 37 5.86 11.71 -12.63
CA GLY A 37 5.62 10.66 -13.61
C GLY A 37 6.86 10.45 -14.49
N VAL A 38 6.96 9.28 -15.12
CA VAL A 38 8.05 8.97 -16.06
C VAL A 38 7.46 8.73 -17.43
N TYR A 39 7.94 9.43 -18.44
CA TYR A 39 7.35 9.49 -19.78
C TYR A 39 8.37 9.12 -20.86
N ALA A 40 7.88 8.62 -21.98
CA ALA A 40 8.70 8.31 -23.14
C ALA A 40 8.79 9.51 -24.10
N LYS A 41 10.00 9.98 -24.44
CA LYS A 41 10.26 11.01 -25.46
C LYS A 41 9.95 10.50 -26.87
N LYS A 42 10.22 9.22 -27.10
CA LYS A 42 10.05 8.49 -28.35
C LYS A 42 9.46 7.12 -28.06
N GLY A 43 9.10 6.38 -29.11
CA GLY A 43 8.64 5.01 -28.95
C GLY A 43 9.75 4.12 -28.39
N ILE A 44 9.42 3.29 -27.41
CA ILE A 44 10.33 2.30 -26.80
C ILE A 44 9.77 0.92 -27.16
N SER A 45 10.57 0.07 -27.80
CA SER A 45 10.11 -1.25 -28.24
C SER A 45 9.93 -2.21 -27.07
N SER A 46 9.02 -3.17 -27.22
CA SER A 46 8.87 -4.29 -26.30
C SER A 46 10.21 -5.03 -26.09
N GLY A 47 10.47 -5.43 -24.84
CA GLY A 47 11.69 -6.12 -24.41
C GLY A 47 12.82 -5.19 -23.96
N GLN A 48 12.68 -3.87 -24.10
CA GLN A 48 13.71 -2.92 -23.65
C GLN A 48 13.65 -2.68 -22.13
N THR A 49 14.84 -2.55 -21.53
CA THR A 49 15.00 -2.16 -20.12
C THR A 49 14.71 -0.68 -19.96
N ILE A 50 13.74 -0.37 -19.09
CA ILE A 50 13.34 1.01 -18.78
C ILE A 50 14.26 1.60 -17.71
N VAL A 51 14.53 0.83 -16.67
CA VAL A 51 15.37 1.24 -15.54
C VAL A 51 16.04 0.01 -14.95
N SER A 52 17.29 0.16 -14.53
CA SER A 52 18.09 -0.85 -13.85
C SER A 52 18.74 -0.25 -12.62
N CYS A 53 18.46 -0.82 -11.45
CA CYS A 53 19.02 -0.43 -10.16
C CYS A 53 19.96 -1.53 -9.64
N PRO A 54 21.27 -1.26 -9.50
CA PRO A 54 22.18 -2.13 -8.76
C PRO A 54 21.66 -2.40 -7.35
N ILE A 55 21.82 -3.64 -6.86
CA ILE A 55 21.40 -4.01 -5.51
C ILE A 55 22.17 -3.20 -4.44
N SER A 56 23.40 -2.78 -4.74
CA SER A 56 24.19 -1.90 -3.88
C SER A 56 23.56 -0.52 -3.65
N LEU A 57 22.59 -0.11 -4.47
CA LEU A 57 21.81 1.12 -4.30
C LEU A 57 20.44 0.88 -3.66
N ALA A 58 20.08 -0.36 -3.31
CA ALA A 58 18.84 -0.64 -2.62
C ALA A 58 18.88 -0.10 -1.19
N VAL A 59 17.81 0.56 -0.75
CA VAL A 59 17.64 0.90 0.67
C VAL A 59 17.07 -0.31 1.38
N THR A 60 17.94 -1.06 2.04
CA THR A 60 17.59 -2.25 2.84
C THR A 60 17.63 -1.94 4.34
N ASP A 61 17.07 -2.83 5.14
CA ASP A 61 17.21 -2.76 6.60
C ASP A 61 18.66 -2.92 7.06
N GLN A 62 19.48 -3.69 6.34
CA GLN A 62 20.92 -3.81 6.60
C GLN A 62 21.65 -2.49 6.36
N VAL A 63 21.43 -1.83 5.21
CA VAL A 63 22.01 -0.50 4.92
C VAL A 63 21.60 0.52 5.98
N ALA A 64 20.33 0.49 6.38
CA ALA A 64 19.82 1.35 7.44
C ALA A 64 20.48 1.05 8.79
N ARG A 65 20.62 -0.23 9.16
CA ARG A 65 21.26 -0.69 10.39
C ARG A 65 22.71 -0.26 10.45
N ASP A 66 23.48 -0.50 9.41
CA ASP A 66 24.92 -0.17 9.35
C ASP A 66 25.15 1.33 9.53
N TYR A 67 24.32 2.15 8.88
CA TYR A 67 24.36 3.60 9.08
C TYR A 67 24.01 3.98 10.53
N LEU A 68 22.91 3.46 11.09
CA LEU A 68 22.47 3.79 12.43
C LEU A 68 23.49 3.36 13.50
N VAL A 69 24.13 2.20 13.32
CA VAL A 69 25.24 1.72 14.16
C VAL A 69 26.41 2.72 14.15
N ALA A 70 26.73 3.28 12.99
CA ALA A 70 27.86 4.20 12.85
C ALA A 70 27.61 5.60 13.43
N VAL A 71 26.34 6.00 13.65
CA VAL A 71 26.00 7.37 14.06
C VAL A 71 25.36 7.50 15.44
N LEU A 72 24.82 6.41 16.00
CA LEU A 72 24.15 6.39 17.29
C LEU A 72 25.08 5.86 18.40
N SER A 73 24.83 6.29 19.64
CA SER A 73 25.54 5.83 20.82
C SER A 73 24.99 4.49 21.32
N ASP A 74 25.85 3.48 21.50
CA ASP A 74 25.52 2.13 21.98
C ASP A 74 24.23 1.48 21.38
N PRO A 75 24.08 1.44 20.04
CA PRO A 75 22.79 1.12 19.43
C PRO A 75 22.53 -0.38 19.26
N HIS A 76 23.55 -1.24 19.37
CA HIS A 76 23.51 -2.62 18.89
C HIS A 76 22.36 -3.46 19.48
N GLN A 77 22.25 -3.52 20.81
CA GLN A 77 21.22 -4.34 21.47
C GLN A 77 19.79 -3.82 21.24
N VAL A 78 19.65 -2.52 20.99
CA VAL A 78 18.34 -1.89 20.78
C VAL A 78 17.89 -2.09 19.33
N LEU A 79 18.79 -1.86 18.36
CA LEU A 79 18.49 -2.01 16.94
C LEU A 79 18.19 -3.45 16.54
N GLU A 80 18.71 -4.46 17.24
CA GLU A 80 18.35 -5.87 17.00
C GLU A 80 16.86 -6.15 17.19
N LYS A 81 16.19 -5.37 18.04
CA LYS A 81 14.74 -5.50 18.32
C LYS A 81 13.87 -4.69 17.35
N TRP A 82 14.47 -3.84 16.53
CA TRP A 82 13.73 -3.02 15.58
C TRP A 82 13.35 -3.83 14.35
N SER A 83 12.13 -3.63 13.90
CA SER A 83 11.67 -4.11 12.60
C SER A 83 12.44 -3.45 11.45
N SER A 84 12.46 -4.09 10.27
CA SER A 84 13.00 -3.51 9.04
C SER A 84 12.40 -2.13 8.73
N ARG A 85 11.12 -1.93 9.06
CA ARG A 85 10.42 -0.64 8.90
C ARG A 85 11.00 0.43 9.81
N GLU A 86 11.20 0.14 11.09
CA GLU A 86 11.79 1.08 12.05
C GLU A 86 13.20 1.51 11.63
N LEU A 87 14.00 0.56 11.14
CA LEU A 87 15.35 0.83 10.62
C LEU A 87 15.32 1.74 9.40
N ILE A 88 14.59 1.34 8.34
CA ILE A 88 14.56 2.07 7.07
C ILE A 88 13.92 3.45 7.25
N CYS A 89 12.81 3.56 7.99
CA CYS A 89 12.18 4.85 8.26
C CYS A 89 13.14 5.77 9.02
N SER A 90 13.84 5.26 10.04
CA SER A 90 14.81 6.06 10.78
C SER A 90 15.95 6.51 9.88
N TYR A 91 16.50 5.62 9.05
CA TYR A 91 17.52 5.95 8.05
C TYR A 91 17.09 7.08 7.09
N ILE A 92 15.87 7.01 6.57
CA ILE A 92 15.32 8.08 5.73
C ILE A 92 15.24 9.39 6.51
N VAL A 93 14.70 9.37 7.74
CA VAL A 93 14.58 10.60 8.56
C VAL A 93 15.95 11.21 8.87
N MET A 94 16.97 10.38 9.06
CA MET A 94 18.34 10.85 9.31
C MET A 94 18.95 11.66 8.15
N HIS A 95 18.40 11.59 6.92
CA HIS A 95 18.80 12.48 5.82
C HIS A 95 18.36 13.93 6.04
N TRP A 96 17.27 14.17 6.76
CA TRP A 96 16.86 15.52 7.15
C TRP A 96 17.57 15.96 8.42
N VAL A 97 17.66 15.07 9.43
CA VAL A 97 18.34 15.38 10.70
C VAL A 97 19.80 15.77 10.48
N SER A 98 20.54 15.03 9.63
CA SER A 98 21.95 15.31 9.34
C SER A 98 22.19 16.63 8.59
N GLN A 99 21.18 17.27 8.01
CA GLN A 99 21.33 18.56 7.34
C GLN A 99 21.11 19.75 8.27
N GLU A 100 20.32 19.57 9.32
CA GLU A 100 19.84 20.66 10.18
C GLU A 100 20.65 20.80 11.47
N VAL A 101 21.47 19.80 11.80
CA VAL A 101 22.32 19.83 12.99
C VAL A 101 23.67 20.44 12.64
N ASP A 102 24.22 21.18 13.61
CA ASP A 102 25.46 21.93 13.52
C ASP A 102 26.56 21.17 12.75
N PRO A 103 27.16 21.80 11.70
CA PRO A 103 28.27 21.22 10.97
C PRO A 103 29.36 20.66 11.88
N GLU A 104 29.67 21.27 13.02
CA GLU A 104 30.73 20.77 13.92
C GLU A 104 30.38 19.42 14.58
N GLU A 105 29.14 19.21 15.02
CA GLU A 105 28.68 17.93 15.60
C GLU A 105 28.55 16.83 14.53
N ASN A 106 28.29 17.22 13.27
CA ASN A 106 28.02 16.30 12.18
C ASN A 106 29.22 16.03 11.26
N SER A 107 30.29 16.83 11.34
CA SER A 107 31.47 16.74 10.44
C SER A 107 32.21 15.40 10.54
N SER A 108 32.20 14.78 11.72
CA SER A 108 32.92 13.52 11.98
C SER A 108 32.09 12.28 11.69
N ARG A 109 30.77 12.42 11.46
CA ARG A 109 29.84 11.30 11.27
C ARG A 109 29.66 10.99 9.79
N PRO A 110 29.49 9.70 9.41
CA PRO A 110 29.14 9.36 8.05
C PRO A 110 27.79 9.99 7.67
N LYS A 111 27.68 10.45 6.42
CA LYS A 111 26.43 10.96 5.86
C LYS A 111 25.67 9.83 5.18
N PRO A 112 24.33 9.85 5.20
CA PRO A 112 23.56 8.82 4.53
C PRO A 112 23.60 9.04 3.01
N LEU A 113 23.63 7.93 2.26
CA LEU A 113 23.97 7.89 0.83
C LEU A 113 22.85 8.39 -0.10
N HIS A 114 21.59 8.14 0.24
CA HIS A 114 20.47 8.14 -0.72
C HIS A 114 19.80 9.51 -0.90
N ARG A 115 20.48 10.61 -0.57
CA ARG A 115 19.88 11.95 -0.65
C ARG A 115 19.36 12.30 -2.06
N PRO A 116 20.12 12.09 -3.16
CA PRO A 116 19.63 12.42 -4.50
C PRO A 116 18.36 11.65 -4.89
N TYR A 117 18.21 10.42 -4.41
CA TYR A 117 16.99 9.62 -4.59
C TYR A 117 15.82 10.19 -3.78
N LEU A 118 16.01 10.53 -2.50
CA LEU A 118 14.94 11.09 -1.68
C LEU A 118 14.46 12.46 -2.19
N ASP A 119 15.33 13.25 -2.83
CA ASP A 119 15.00 14.57 -3.39
C ASP A 119 14.12 14.52 -4.65
N ILE A 120 13.90 13.33 -5.25
CA ILE A 120 12.92 13.14 -6.33
C ILE A 120 11.58 12.59 -5.84
N LEU A 121 11.48 12.19 -4.57
CA LEU A 121 10.23 11.69 -4.00
C LEU A 121 9.21 12.82 -3.74
N PRO A 122 7.90 12.53 -3.74
CA PRO A 122 6.87 13.54 -3.52
C PRO A 122 7.00 14.16 -2.13
N PRO A 123 6.91 15.49 -1.98
CA PRO A 123 6.96 16.12 -0.67
C PRO A 123 5.76 15.72 0.19
N ALA A 124 5.88 15.80 1.51
CA ALA A 124 4.86 15.36 2.46
C ALA A 124 3.41 15.85 2.16
N PRO A 125 3.17 17.11 1.75
CA PRO A 125 1.82 17.58 1.40
C PRO A 125 1.19 16.84 0.21
N ASN A 126 1.96 16.15 -0.62
CA ASN A 126 1.47 15.40 -1.77
C ASN A 126 1.20 13.93 -1.43
N LEU A 127 1.56 13.47 -0.23
CA LEU A 127 1.32 12.10 0.21
C LEU A 127 -0.11 11.95 0.74
N LYS A 128 -0.84 10.96 0.23
CA LYS A 128 -2.30 10.82 0.46
C LYS A 128 -2.70 9.49 1.11
N THR A 129 -1.77 8.78 1.73
CA THR A 129 -2.15 7.63 2.57
C THR A 129 -2.88 8.14 3.82
N PRO A 130 -3.82 7.39 4.43
CA PRO A 130 -4.51 7.81 5.65
C PRO A 130 -3.60 8.20 6.81
N LEU A 131 -2.36 7.72 6.85
CA LEU A 131 -1.35 8.17 7.82
C LEU A 131 -1.10 9.69 7.76
N GLN A 132 -1.31 10.31 6.59
CA GLN A 132 -1.08 11.74 6.32
C GLN A 132 -2.33 12.60 6.45
N PHE A 133 -3.49 11.99 6.72
CA PHE A 133 -4.76 12.70 6.75
C PHE A 133 -4.85 13.64 7.96
N THR A 134 -5.59 14.72 7.76
CA THR A 134 -6.10 15.53 8.88
C THR A 134 -7.20 14.79 9.63
N ASP A 135 -7.56 15.27 10.83
CA ASP A 135 -8.67 14.69 11.59
C ASP A 135 -10.00 14.73 10.79
N ALA A 136 -10.23 15.82 10.05
CA ALA A 136 -11.39 15.95 9.16
C ALA A 136 -11.38 14.91 8.03
N GLU A 137 -10.22 14.64 7.44
CA GLU A 137 -10.06 13.61 6.40
C GLU A 137 -10.19 12.19 6.95
N ILE A 138 -9.74 11.91 8.19
CA ILE A 138 -9.96 10.63 8.88
C ILE A 138 -11.45 10.41 9.16
N ASP A 139 -12.18 11.47 9.52
CA ASP A 139 -13.60 11.41 9.81
C ASP A 139 -14.46 11.00 8.61
N LEU A 140 -13.97 11.21 7.39
CA LEU A 140 -14.58 10.72 6.16
C LEU A 140 -14.61 9.20 6.04
N LEU A 141 -13.70 8.50 6.73
CA LEU A 141 -13.63 7.04 6.69
C LEU A 141 -14.71 6.38 7.56
N LYS A 142 -15.31 7.10 8.51
CA LYS A 142 -16.29 6.52 9.46
C LYS A 142 -17.45 5.87 8.71
N GLY A 143 -17.81 4.66 9.13
CA GLY A 143 -18.82 3.84 8.45
C GLY A 143 -18.23 2.88 7.41
N THR A 144 -16.92 2.96 7.13
CA THR A 144 -16.20 2.03 6.25
C THR A 144 -15.16 1.20 7.00
N ASN A 145 -14.68 0.13 6.37
CA ASN A 145 -13.62 -0.72 6.92
C ASN A 145 -12.25 -0.02 7.01
N LEU A 146 -12.06 1.06 6.23
CA LEU A 146 -10.82 1.83 6.26
C LEU A 146 -10.63 2.63 7.53
N HIS A 147 -11.70 3.01 8.24
CA HIS A 147 -11.59 3.83 9.44
C HIS A 147 -10.78 3.13 10.54
N GLY A 148 -11.16 1.90 10.89
CA GLY A 148 -10.42 1.11 11.88
C GLY A 148 -8.99 0.84 11.42
N ALA A 149 -8.81 0.42 10.16
CA ALA A 149 -7.49 0.12 9.61
C ALA A 149 -6.55 1.34 9.58
N ALA A 150 -7.07 2.54 9.33
CA ALA A 150 -6.31 3.78 9.37
C ALA A 150 -5.88 4.14 10.79
N LEU A 151 -6.80 4.06 11.76
CA LEU A 151 -6.50 4.35 13.17
C LEU A 151 -5.48 3.37 13.76
N ASP A 152 -5.66 2.06 13.52
CA ASP A 152 -4.71 1.03 13.94
C ASP A 152 -3.30 1.34 13.39
N ARG A 153 -3.22 1.72 12.10
CA ARG A 153 -1.95 2.07 11.45
C ARG A 153 -1.32 3.33 12.05
N ILE A 154 -2.10 4.37 12.32
CA ILE A 154 -1.60 5.59 12.97
C ILE A 154 -1.04 5.26 14.35
N GLU A 155 -1.77 4.46 15.15
CA GLU A 155 -1.35 4.07 16.49
C GLU A 155 -0.06 3.23 16.46
N GLU A 156 0.01 2.20 15.60
CA GLU A 156 1.19 1.35 15.44
C GLU A 156 2.42 2.17 15.03
N ARG A 157 2.27 3.02 14.00
CA ARG A 157 3.37 3.88 13.53
C ARG A 157 3.80 4.89 14.59
N SER A 158 2.87 5.41 15.40
CA SER A 158 3.19 6.29 16.54
C SER A 158 4.02 5.57 17.60
N LYS A 159 3.67 4.31 17.93
CA LYS A 159 4.44 3.47 18.86
C LYS A 159 5.85 3.21 18.34
N GLU A 160 5.99 2.85 17.07
CA GLU A 160 7.29 2.64 16.40
C GLU A 160 8.15 3.90 16.42
N TRP A 161 7.59 5.05 16.03
CA TRP A 161 8.29 6.33 16.07
C TRP A 161 8.77 6.68 17.48
N LYS A 162 7.93 6.51 18.51
CA LYS A 162 8.30 6.78 19.91
C LYS A 162 9.46 5.90 20.38
N ARG A 163 9.50 4.62 19.98
CA ARG A 163 10.64 3.73 20.26
C ARG A 163 11.92 4.22 19.58
N CYS A 164 11.83 4.59 18.30
CA CYS A 164 12.98 5.12 17.55
C CYS A 164 13.51 6.42 18.16
N LEU A 165 12.60 7.35 18.48
CA LEU A 165 12.92 8.64 19.08
C LEU A 165 13.64 8.51 20.43
N SER A 166 13.30 7.49 21.24
CA SER A 166 13.97 7.24 22.51
C SER A 166 15.47 7.01 22.33
N LEU A 167 15.86 6.10 21.42
CA LEU A 167 17.26 5.80 21.15
C LEU A 167 18.00 7.00 20.54
N ILE A 168 17.34 7.73 19.64
CA ILE A 168 17.93 8.92 19.01
C ILE A 168 18.19 10.02 20.05
N ARG A 169 17.28 10.18 21.03
CA ARG A 169 17.43 11.14 22.13
C ARG A 169 18.62 10.82 23.03
N GLU A 170 18.91 9.54 23.27
CA GLU A 170 20.10 9.11 24.02
C GLU A 170 21.41 9.51 23.31
N THR A 171 21.39 9.59 21.97
CA THR A 171 22.53 10.05 21.18
C THR A 171 22.65 11.58 21.16
N SER A 172 21.54 12.29 20.92
CA SER A 172 21.52 13.76 20.88
C SER A 172 20.10 14.30 21.01
N GLN A 173 19.90 15.25 21.93
CA GLN A 173 18.62 15.95 22.07
C GLN A 173 18.27 16.73 20.79
N LYS A 174 19.23 17.39 20.15
CA LYS A 174 19.00 18.13 18.89
C LYS A 174 18.53 17.19 17.77
N TRP A 175 19.08 15.98 17.72
CA TRP A 175 18.66 14.97 16.73
C TRP A 175 17.23 14.51 16.99
N ALA A 176 16.88 14.29 18.26
CA ALA A 176 15.52 13.95 18.66
C ALA A 176 14.52 15.05 18.32
N ASP A 177 14.88 16.33 18.49
CA ASP A 177 14.03 17.47 18.13
C ASP A 177 13.76 17.52 16.62
N ALA A 178 14.76 17.16 15.81
CA ALA A 178 14.64 17.08 14.35
C ALA A 178 13.99 15.76 13.86
N PHE A 179 13.88 14.73 14.69
CA PHE A 179 13.25 13.44 14.37
C PHE A 179 11.73 13.49 14.61
N THR A 180 11.05 14.38 13.90
CA THR A 180 9.64 14.67 14.13
C THR A 180 8.70 13.55 13.64
N TRP A 181 7.49 13.52 14.20
CA TRP A 181 6.42 12.62 13.76
C TRP A 181 6.09 12.78 12.27
N GLU A 182 6.03 14.01 11.78
CA GLU A 182 5.75 14.31 10.37
C GLU A 182 6.78 13.70 9.40
N ARG A 183 8.07 13.75 9.78
CA ARG A 183 9.14 13.11 9.00
C ARG A 183 9.04 11.60 9.04
N TYR A 184 8.71 11.04 10.19
CA TYR A 184 8.53 9.60 10.32
C TYR A 184 7.32 9.11 9.51
N LYS A 185 6.19 9.83 9.54
CA LYS A 185 5.05 9.55 8.66
C LYS A 185 5.45 9.58 7.19
N THR A 186 6.18 10.61 6.77
CA THR A 186 6.68 10.76 5.39
C THR A 186 7.53 9.55 4.99
N ALA A 187 8.50 9.17 5.82
CA ALA A 187 9.35 8.00 5.59
C ALA A 187 8.55 6.68 5.54
N ALA A 188 7.60 6.50 6.46
CA ALA A 188 6.72 5.33 6.48
C ALA A 188 5.83 5.24 5.24
N THR A 189 5.31 6.37 4.75
CA THR A 189 4.53 6.43 3.51
C THR A 189 5.41 6.16 2.28
N TYR A 190 6.65 6.67 2.23
CA TYR A 190 7.59 6.28 1.17
C TYR A 190 7.80 4.77 1.15
N LEU A 191 8.06 4.17 2.32
CA LEU A 191 8.27 2.74 2.40
C LEU A 191 7.02 1.94 1.99
N SER A 192 5.82 2.31 2.46
CA SER A 192 4.59 1.57 2.11
C SER A 192 4.20 1.69 0.64
N SER A 193 4.47 2.84 0.01
CA SER A 193 4.05 3.12 -1.36
C SER A 193 5.05 2.69 -2.43
N ARG A 194 6.29 2.36 -2.05
CA ARG A 194 7.40 2.13 -2.99
C ARG A 194 8.22 0.87 -2.72
N ALA A 195 7.97 0.18 -1.61
CA ALA A 195 8.76 -1.00 -1.28
C ALA A 195 8.51 -2.18 -2.22
N PHE A 196 9.60 -2.91 -2.45
CA PHE A 196 9.63 -4.22 -3.07
C PHE A 196 10.02 -5.26 -2.01
N PRO A 197 9.70 -6.55 -2.20
CA PRO A 197 10.17 -7.59 -1.30
C PRO A 197 11.68 -7.84 -1.50
N SER A 198 12.42 -7.96 -0.40
CA SER A 198 13.88 -8.18 -0.41
C SER A 198 14.30 -9.48 -1.09
N SER A 199 13.40 -10.44 -1.24
CA SER A 199 13.63 -11.67 -1.99
C SER A 199 13.95 -11.42 -3.47
N LEU A 200 13.61 -10.25 -4.01
CA LEU A 200 14.06 -9.82 -5.35
C LEU A 200 15.55 -9.49 -5.41
N LEU A 201 16.20 -9.26 -4.26
CA LEU A 201 17.63 -8.95 -4.19
C LEU A 201 18.53 -10.20 -4.26
N SER A 202 17.97 -11.35 -4.62
CA SER A 202 18.71 -12.62 -4.66
C SER A 202 18.97 -13.10 -6.08
N SER A 203 19.92 -14.01 -6.23
CA SER A 203 20.18 -14.69 -7.51
C SER A 203 19.01 -15.57 -7.98
N SER A 204 18.10 -15.96 -7.07
CA SER A 204 16.88 -16.73 -7.34
C SER A 204 15.66 -15.98 -6.81
N PRO A 205 15.24 -14.89 -7.49
CA PRO A 205 14.22 -13.99 -6.97
C PRO A 205 12.86 -14.67 -6.78
N SER A 206 12.17 -14.30 -5.71
CA SER A 206 10.80 -14.73 -5.42
C SER A 206 9.93 -13.53 -5.03
N LEU A 207 8.65 -13.57 -5.38
CA LEU A 207 7.65 -12.59 -4.92
C LEU A 207 6.85 -13.08 -3.72
N SER A 208 7.03 -14.33 -3.30
CA SER A 208 6.19 -15.00 -2.31
C SER A 208 6.98 -15.52 -1.11
N ASP A 209 8.18 -14.99 -0.86
CA ASP A 209 8.97 -15.36 0.31
C ASP A 209 8.36 -14.69 1.57
N PRO A 210 7.84 -15.46 2.53
CA PRO A 210 7.24 -14.91 3.75
C PRO A 210 8.28 -14.23 4.67
N ASN A 211 9.57 -14.50 4.49
CA ASN A 211 10.65 -13.87 5.24
C ASN A 211 11.19 -12.60 4.56
N SER A 212 10.62 -12.21 3.42
CA SER A 212 11.03 -11.00 2.73
C SER A 212 10.75 -9.75 3.56
N THR A 213 11.69 -8.81 3.52
CA THR A 213 11.61 -7.50 4.17
C THR A 213 11.39 -6.42 3.12
N PRO A 214 10.79 -5.27 3.46
CA PRO A 214 10.58 -4.20 2.49
C PRO A 214 11.92 -3.54 2.12
N VAL A 215 12.13 -3.28 0.83
CA VAL A 215 13.31 -2.55 0.32
C VAL A 215 12.90 -1.49 -0.69
N LEU A 216 13.60 -0.35 -0.74
CA LEU A 216 13.40 0.65 -1.79
C LEU A 216 14.44 0.47 -2.90
N LEU A 217 14.00 0.60 -4.14
CA LEU A 217 14.83 0.44 -5.34
C LEU A 217 14.83 1.75 -6.12
N PRO A 218 15.83 2.63 -5.90
CA PRO A 218 15.90 3.92 -6.57
C PRO A 218 15.72 3.83 -8.08
N GLY A 219 14.79 4.63 -8.61
CA GLY A 219 14.47 4.68 -10.04
C GLY A 219 13.47 3.61 -10.49
N VAL A 220 13.57 2.37 -10.01
CA VAL A 220 12.60 1.30 -10.31
C VAL A 220 11.23 1.63 -9.72
N ASP A 221 11.23 2.20 -8.52
CA ASP A 221 10.04 2.63 -7.79
C ASP A 221 9.44 3.97 -8.24
N SER A 222 9.98 4.57 -9.31
CA SER A 222 9.52 5.87 -9.83
C SER A 222 8.38 5.76 -10.84
N LEU A 223 8.06 4.55 -11.30
CA LEU A 223 7.02 4.30 -12.29
C LEU A 223 5.66 4.10 -11.61
N ASN A 224 4.64 4.81 -12.10
CA ASN A 224 3.27 4.74 -11.57
C ASN A 224 2.56 3.43 -11.93
N HIS A 225 1.45 3.17 -11.24
CA HIS A 225 0.65 1.95 -11.42
C HIS A 225 -0.24 1.98 -12.67
N SER A 226 -0.24 0.90 -13.43
CA SER A 226 -1.35 0.53 -14.30
C SER A 226 -1.65 -0.96 -14.19
N ARG A 227 -2.94 -1.28 -13.99
CA ARG A 227 -3.41 -2.65 -13.80
C ARG A 227 -3.12 -3.48 -15.04
N GLY A 228 -2.41 -4.60 -14.85
CA GLY A 228 -2.10 -5.52 -15.94
C GLY A 228 -1.06 -4.98 -16.93
N GLN A 229 -0.38 -3.88 -16.59
CA GLN A 229 0.72 -3.36 -17.40
C GLN A 229 1.77 -4.47 -17.61
N PRO A 230 2.10 -4.82 -18.86
CA PRO A 230 2.97 -5.95 -19.15
C PRO A 230 4.43 -5.54 -18.92
N VAL A 231 4.93 -5.77 -17.71
CA VAL A 231 6.31 -5.53 -17.29
C VAL A 231 6.90 -6.77 -16.64
N SER A 232 8.22 -6.87 -16.64
CA SER A 232 8.94 -7.88 -15.87
C SER A 232 10.02 -7.25 -15.03
N TRP A 233 10.18 -7.74 -13.80
CA TRP A 233 11.33 -7.43 -12.97
C TRP A 233 12.36 -8.54 -13.16
N VAL A 234 13.54 -8.17 -13.65
CA VAL A 234 14.60 -9.10 -14.04
C VAL A 234 15.82 -8.82 -13.19
N VAL A 235 16.32 -9.85 -12.51
CA VAL A 235 17.62 -9.81 -11.85
C VAL A 235 18.69 -10.16 -12.87
N SER A 236 19.66 -9.27 -13.04
CA SER A 236 20.77 -9.45 -13.98
C SER A 236 22.10 -9.24 -13.28
N ASN A 237 23.15 -9.85 -13.80
CA ASN A 237 24.50 -9.62 -13.31
C ASN A 237 25.15 -8.49 -14.10
N LEU A 238 25.66 -7.47 -13.40
CA LEU A 238 26.38 -6.34 -13.99
C LEU A 238 27.78 -6.73 -14.49
N SER A 239 28.25 -7.95 -14.19
CA SER A 239 29.52 -8.49 -14.70
C SER A 239 29.47 -10.01 -14.91
N ASN A 240 30.40 -10.62 -15.63
CA ASN A 240 30.48 -12.08 -15.79
C ASN A 240 30.94 -12.84 -14.51
N ALA A 241 30.83 -12.25 -13.32
CA ALA A 241 31.33 -12.81 -12.06
C ALA A 241 30.20 -12.98 -11.00
N PRO A 242 30.16 -14.09 -10.23
CA PRO A 242 28.96 -14.54 -9.50
C PRO A 242 28.71 -13.90 -8.11
N THR A 243 29.23 -12.70 -7.82
CA THR A 243 29.02 -12.05 -6.50
C THR A 243 27.71 -11.27 -6.43
N GLU A 244 26.93 -11.43 -5.35
CA GLU A 244 25.62 -10.77 -5.15
C GLU A 244 25.70 -9.24 -5.18
N GLU A 245 26.82 -8.65 -4.75
CA GLU A 245 27.08 -7.20 -4.80
C GLU A 245 27.05 -6.60 -6.22
N ARG A 246 27.06 -7.44 -7.26
CA ARG A 246 27.07 -7.03 -8.67
C ARG A 246 25.75 -7.33 -9.39
N LEU A 247 24.71 -7.72 -8.67
CA LEU A 247 23.39 -7.90 -9.25
C LEU A 247 22.69 -6.54 -9.41
N ALA A 248 21.78 -6.48 -10.38
CA ALA A 248 20.87 -5.35 -10.57
C ALA A 248 19.45 -5.85 -10.84
N ILE A 249 18.48 -5.10 -10.32
CA ILE A 249 17.06 -5.30 -10.59
C ILE A 249 16.67 -4.33 -11.70
N SER A 250 16.20 -4.89 -12.80
CA SER A 250 15.74 -4.15 -13.98
C SER A 250 14.24 -4.28 -14.16
N LEU A 251 13.59 -3.18 -14.52
CA LEU A 251 12.23 -3.22 -15.05
C LEU A 251 12.28 -3.20 -16.57
N VAL A 252 11.76 -4.26 -17.18
CA VAL A 252 11.71 -4.47 -18.63
C VAL A 252 10.28 -4.34 -19.11
N SER A 253 10.04 -3.48 -20.10
CA SER A 253 8.73 -3.40 -20.75
C SER A 253 8.49 -4.64 -21.60
N ARG A 254 7.28 -5.21 -21.55
CA ARG A 254 6.85 -6.33 -22.41
C ARG A 254 5.82 -5.90 -23.46
N ALA A 255 5.60 -4.59 -23.60
CA ALA A 255 4.84 -3.98 -24.68
C ALA A 255 5.58 -2.78 -25.27
N ASP A 256 5.21 -2.40 -26.49
CA ASP A 256 5.67 -1.16 -27.09
C ASP A 256 5.09 0.03 -26.32
N ILE A 257 5.92 1.02 -26.02
CA ILE A 257 5.53 2.28 -25.38
C ILE A 257 5.50 3.34 -26.47
N HIS A 258 4.41 4.10 -26.54
CA HIS A 258 4.25 5.14 -27.55
C HIS A 258 5.01 6.43 -27.16
N PRO A 259 5.41 7.26 -28.14
CA PRO A 259 5.95 8.58 -27.85
C PRO A 259 4.96 9.42 -27.03
N ASN A 260 5.48 10.11 -26.02
CA ASN A 260 4.77 10.98 -25.08
C ASN A 260 3.74 10.26 -24.20
N SER A 261 3.78 8.93 -24.09
CA SER A 261 2.99 8.21 -23.10
C SER A 261 3.79 8.02 -21.81
N GLU A 262 3.06 7.94 -20.70
CA GLU A 262 3.64 7.55 -19.42
C GLU A 262 4.14 6.10 -19.47
N ILE A 263 5.27 5.84 -18.82
CA ILE A 263 5.87 4.54 -18.64
C ILE A 263 5.41 4.00 -17.28
N LEU A 264 4.55 3.00 -17.34
CA LEU A 264 3.86 2.49 -16.16
C LEU A 264 4.49 1.16 -15.70
N ASN A 265 4.37 0.89 -14.40
CA ASN A 265 4.64 -0.39 -13.75
C ASN A 265 3.32 -1.07 -13.36
N ASN A 266 3.40 -2.31 -12.88
CA ASN A 266 2.28 -3.06 -12.34
C ASN A 266 2.55 -3.35 -10.86
N TYR A 267 1.67 -2.89 -9.97
CA TYR A 267 1.82 -3.08 -8.51
C TYR A 267 1.14 -4.36 -8.02
N GLY A 268 0.56 -5.15 -8.94
CA GLY A 268 -0.23 -6.32 -8.64
C GLY A 268 -1.73 -6.05 -8.60
N LEU A 269 -2.49 -7.10 -8.30
CA LEU A 269 -3.94 -7.07 -8.12
C LEU A 269 -4.21 -6.57 -6.70
N LYS A 270 -4.65 -5.31 -6.56
CA LYS A 270 -4.87 -4.66 -5.27
C LYS A 270 -6.26 -4.06 -5.20
N SER A 271 -6.95 -4.28 -4.08
CA SER A 271 -8.22 -3.61 -3.78
C SER A 271 -8.02 -2.11 -3.57
N ASN A 272 -9.08 -1.30 -3.71
CA ASN A 272 -8.98 0.12 -3.34
C ASN A 272 -8.65 0.31 -1.85
N ALA A 273 -9.04 -0.63 -0.98
CA ALA A 273 -8.65 -0.56 0.42
C ALA A 273 -7.13 -0.64 0.59
N GLU A 274 -6.46 -1.56 -0.10
CA GLU A 274 -4.99 -1.66 -0.12
C GLU A 274 -4.33 -0.46 -0.79
N LEU A 275 -4.86 -0.01 -1.93
CA LEU A 275 -4.30 1.12 -2.68
C LEU A 275 -4.35 2.41 -1.86
N ILE A 276 -5.46 2.69 -1.18
CA ILE A 276 -5.59 3.86 -0.31
C ILE A 276 -4.61 3.76 0.86
N LEU A 277 -4.60 2.63 1.55
CA LEU A 277 -3.81 2.42 2.74
C LEU A 277 -2.30 2.41 2.49
N GLY A 278 -1.86 1.90 1.34
CA GLY A 278 -0.44 1.74 1.00
C GLY A 278 0.11 2.86 0.14
N TYR A 279 -0.68 3.38 -0.80
CA TYR A 279 -0.24 4.26 -1.88
C TYR A 279 -0.95 5.62 -1.91
N GLY A 280 -2.15 5.73 -1.33
CA GLY A 280 -2.90 6.98 -1.29
C GLY A 280 -3.63 7.33 -2.59
N PHE A 281 -4.12 6.32 -3.31
CA PHE A 281 -5.04 6.53 -4.45
C PHE A 281 -6.09 5.42 -4.52
N ALA A 282 -7.15 5.65 -5.30
CA ALA A 282 -8.17 4.66 -5.62
C ALA A 282 -8.44 4.64 -7.13
N LEU A 283 -8.78 3.47 -7.66
CA LEU A 283 -9.12 3.24 -9.05
C LEU A 283 -10.64 3.16 -9.22
N PRO A 284 -11.24 3.92 -10.16
CA PRO A 284 -12.66 3.81 -10.45
C PRO A 284 -12.98 2.44 -11.04
N LYS A 285 -14.08 1.83 -10.57
CA LYS A 285 -14.53 0.49 -11.00
C LYS A 285 -13.43 -0.57 -10.90
N ASN A 286 -12.63 -0.53 -9.82
CA ASN A 286 -11.54 -1.46 -9.62
C ASN A 286 -12.09 -2.89 -9.47
N PRO A 287 -11.82 -3.82 -10.39
CA PRO A 287 -12.34 -5.19 -10.31
C PRO A 287 -11.92 -5.92 -9.02
N GLU A 288 -10.82 -5.47 -8.42
CA GLU A 288 -10.22 -6.09 -7.23
C GLU A 288 -10.78 -5.52 -5.93
N ASP A 289 -11.81 -4.67 -5.99
CA ASP A 289 -12.49 -4.23 -4.78
C ASP A 289 -13.17 -5.38 -4.07
N THR A 290 -13.06 -5.34 -2.75
CA THR A 290 -13.65 -6.30 -1.84
C THR A 290 -14.38 -5.58 -0.72
N LEU A 291 -15.37 -6.26 -0.13
CA LEU A 291 -16.03 -5.86 1.11
C LEU A 291 -15.69 -6.87 2.19
N VAL A 292 -15.14 -6.38 3.31
CA VAL A 292 -14.79 -7.26 4.43
C VAL A 292 -15.91 -7.24 5.48
N LEU A 293 -16.41 -8.43 5.83
CA LEU A 293 -17.43 -8.63 6.85
C LEU A 293 -16.85 -9.38 8.05
N LYS A 294 -17.42 -9.10 9.22
CA LYS A 294 -17.06 -9.75 10.49
C LYS A 294 -18.33 -10.05 11.27
N LEU A 295 -18.53 -11.32 11.61
CA LEU A 295 -19.74 -11.79 12.30
C LEU A 295 -19.55 -11.71 13.82
N GLY A 296 -20.31 -10.82 14.47
CA GLY A 296 -20.33 -10.70 15.93
C GLY A 296 -18.93 -10.59 16.58
N SER A 297 -18.64 -11.49 17.53
CA SER A 297 -17.33 -11.58 18.22
C SER A 297 -16.33 -12.49 17.51
N SER A 298 -16.67 -13.09 16.37
CA SER A 298 -15.78 -13.96 15.59
C SER A 298 -14.48 -13.23 15.26
N SER A 299 -13.34 -13.91 15.33
CA SER A 299 -12.06 -13.35 14.88
C SER A 299 -11.90 -13.44 13.36
N VAL A 300 -12.77 -14.20 12.69
CA VAL A 300 -12.74 -14.44 11.24
C VAL A 300 -13.21 -13.19 10.50
N ARG A 301 -12.49 -12.85 9.44
CA ARG A 301 -12.85 -11.78 8.50
C ARG A 301 -13.14 -12.44 7.17
N HIS A 302 -14.35 -12.22 6.65
CA HIS A 302 -14.74 -12.69 5.33
C HIS A 302 -14.53 -11.58 4.32
N GLU A 303 -13.78 -11.86 3.28
CA GLU A 303 -13.54 -10.91 2.21
C GLU A 303 -14.38 -11.32 1.00
N ILE A 304 -15.31 -10.45 0.59
CA ILE A 304 -16.21 -10.70 -0.53
C ILE A 304 -15.78 -9.87 -1.73
N THR A 305 -15.56 -10.52 -2.87
CA THR A 305 -15.13 -9.87 -4.13
C THR A 305 -16.31 -9.30 -4.92
N ARG A 306 -16.02 -8.47 -5.92
CA ARG A 306 -17.03 -8.02 -6.91
C ARG A 306 -17.70 -9.16 -7.69
N SER A 307 -17.08 -10.34 -7.79
CA SER A 307 -17.68 -11.54 -8.38
C SER A 307 -18.58 -12.31 -7.41
N GLY A 308 -18.62 -11.92 -6.14
CA GLY A 308 -19.37 -12.62 -5.09
C GLY A 308 -18.63 -13.81 -4.49
N ASP A 309 -17.34 -14.00 -4.78
CA ASP A 309 -16.51 -14.97 -4.07
C ASP A 309 -16.43 -14.55 -2.61
N GLY A 310 -16.59 -15.46 -1.65
CA GLY A 310 -16.68 -15.16 -0.22
C GLY A 310 -18.09 -15.16 0.36
N ILE A 311 -19.15 -15.09 -0.46
CA ILE A 311 -20.54 -15.09 0.02
C ILE A 311 -20.89 -16.42 0.68
N GLU A 312 -20.46 -17.53 0.09
CA GLU A 312 -20.75 -18.88 0.56
C GLU A 312 -20.14 -19.13 1.94
N GLU A 313 -18.92 -18.65 2.16
CA GLU A 313 -18.19 -18.77 3.42
C GLU A 313 -18.90 -18.02 4.56
N VAL A 314 -19.50 -16.86 4.26
CA VAL A 314 -20.32 -16.13 5.24
C VAL A 314 -21.60 -16.90 5.56
N CYS A 315 -22.29 -17.43 4.55
CA CYS A 315 -23.48 -18.27 4.74
C CYS A 315 -23.16 -19.49 5.63
N GLN A 316 -22.03 -20.16 5.39
CA GLN A 316 -21.59 -21.30 6.19
C GLN A 316 -21.31 -20.94 7.64
N GLU A 317 -20.63 -19.81 7.91
CA GLU A 317 -20.41 -19.38 9.30
C GLU A 317 -21.73 -19.01 9.99
N LEU A 318 -22.65 -18.31 9.31
CA LEU A 318 -23.98 -18.00 9.84
C LEU A 318 -24.79 -19.26 10.16
N ALA A 319 -24.76 -20.26 9.27
CA ALA A 319 -25.41 -21.54 9.49
C ALA A 319 -24.86 -22.27 10.72
N LEU A 320 -23.53 -22.25 10.92
CA LEU A 320 -22.90 -22.83 12.11
C LEU A 320 -23.32 -22.09 13.39
N VAL A 321 -23.36 -20.76 13.36
CA VAL A 321 -23.81 -19.93 14.49
C VAL A 321 -25.27 -20.23 14.84
N LEU A 322 -26.14 -20.33 13.84
CA LEU A 322 -27.55 -20.67 14.01
C LEU A 322 -27.75 -22.06 14.61
N LYS A 323 -27.09 -23.09 14.04
CA LYS A 323 -27.15 -24.47 14.58
C LYS A 323 -26.70 -24.55 16.05
N GLN A 324 -25.66 -23.79 16.42
CA GLN A 324 -25.21 -23.73 17.82
C GLN A 324 -26.22 -23.07 18.76
N GLN A 325 -26.98 -22.07 18.27
CA GLN A 325 -27.99 -21.37 19.06
C GLN A 325 -29.26 -22.19 19.26
N LEU A 326 -29.65 -22.96 18.24
CA LEU A 326 -30.92 -23.69 18.23
C LEU A 326 -30.86 -25.00 19.03
N ALA A 327 -29.67 -25.54 19.36
CA ALA A 327 -29.49 -26.76 20.16
C ALA A 327 -30.33 -27.99 19.70
N GLU A 328 -30.81 -27.99 18.46
CA GLU A 328 -31.74 -28.97 17.91
C GLU A 328 -31.14 -29.75 16.72
N GLU A 329 -31.42 -31.06 16.70
CA GLU A 329 -30.96 -32.01 15.68
C GLU A 329 -31.90 -32.10 14.45
N SER A 330 -32.93 -31.26 14.32
CA SER A 330 -33.97 -31.44 13.28
C SER A 330 -34.48 -30.17 12.59
N ILE A 331 -33.63 -29.16 12.36
CA ILE A 331 -33.99 -28.09 11.41
C ILE A 331 -33.87 -28.64 9.98
N GLU A 332 -34.91 -28.47 9.18
CA GLU A 332 -34.87 -28.82 7.75
C GLU A 332 -33.87 -27.90 7.03
N ASP A 333 -33.16 -28.43 6.03
CA ASP A 333 -32.09 -27.68 5.36
C ASP A 333 -32.60 -26.37 4.72
N TRP A 334 -33.82 -26.38 4.15
CA TRP A 334 -34.42 -25.20 3.53
C TRP A 334 -34.81 -24.12 4.55
N ASP A 335 -35.22 -24.51 5.75
CA ASP A 335 -35.63 -23.59 6.83
C ASP A 335 -34.41 -22.88 7.39
N LEU A 336 -33.33 -23.64 7.64
CA LEU A 336 -32.04 -23.07 8.00
C LEU A 336 -31.50 -22.13 6.93
N ASP A 337 -31.59 -22.50 5.65
CA ASP A 337 -31.13 -21.66 4.54
C ASP A 337 -31.87 -20.31 4.53
N LEU A 338 -33.20 -20.30 4.73
CA LEU A 338 -33.96 -19.06 4.83
C LEU A 338 -33.52 -18.22 6.04
N GLU A 339 -33.36 -18.81 7.23
CA GLU A 339 -32.88 -18.08 8.41
C GLU A 339 -31.47 -17.47 8.20
N VAL A 340 -30.57 -18.21 7.56
CA VAL A 340 -29.21 -17.74 7.21
C VAL A 340 -29.28 -16.55 6.28
N LEU A 341 -30.08 -16.66 5.21
CA LEU A 341 -30.20 -15.62 4.20
C LEU A 341 -30.85 -14.35 4.75
N ASP A 342 -31.87 -14.48 5.61
CA ASP A 342 -32.53 -13.35 6.27
C ASP A 342 -31.54 -12.58 7.16
N ARG A 343 -30.83 -13.28 8.05
CA ARG A 343 -29.80 -12.67 8.91
C ARG A 343 -28.68 -12.01 8.10
N PHE A 344 -28.26 -12.62 7.00
CA PHE A 344 -27.24 -12.02 6.13
C PHE A 344 -27.79 -10.75 5.45
N LYS A 345 -29.04 -10.77 4.98
CA LYS A 345 -29.68 -9.61 4.39
C LYS A 345 -29.78 -8.44 5.38
N GLU A 346 -30.26 -8.68 6.60
CA GLU A 346 -30.30 -7.67 7.67
C GLU A 346 -28.90 -7.07 7.94
N MET A 347 -27.86 -7.91 8.00
CA MET A 347 -26.49 -7.45 8.18
C MET A 347 -26.06 -6.53 7.02
N MET A 348 -26.39 -6.90 5.78
CA MET A 348 -26.04 -6.13 4.59
C MET A 348 -26.81 -4.82 4.47
N GLU A 349 -28.05 -4.74 4.98
CA GLU A 349 -28.80 -3.49 5.08
C GLU A 349 -28.12 -2.50 6.04
N VAL A 350 -27.65 -2.99 7.19
CA VAL A 350 -26.88 -2.16 8.14
C VAL A 350 -25.56 -1.69 7.52
N VAL A 351 -24.83 -2.57 6.83
CA VAL A 351 -23.58 -2.19 6.13
C VAL A 351 -23.86 -1.16 5.05
N SER A 352 -24.88 -1.38 4.22
CA SER A 352 -25.25 -0.45 3.14
C SER A 352 -25.65 0.91 3.70
N SER A 353 -26.46 0.96 4.76
CA SER A 353 -26.83 2.19 5.45
C SER A 353 -25.60 2.98 5.93
N LYS A 354 -24.63 2.31 6.56
CA LYS A 354 -23.36 2.93 6.97
C LYS A 354 -22.57 3.49 5.78
N LEU A 355 -22.51 2.76 4.67
CA LEU A 355 -21.83 3.21 3.45
C LEU A 355 -22.53 4.42 2.80
N TYR A 356 -23.86 4.46 2.78
CA TYR A 356 -24.61 5.63 2.29
C TYR A 356 -24.37 6.86 3.17
N HIS A 357 -24.38 6.71 4.49
CA HIS A 357 -24.04 7.79 5.41
C HIS A 357 -22.58 8.26 5.27
N ALA A 358 -21.64 7.34 5.02
CA ALA A 358 -20.26 7.69 4.70
C ALA A 358 -20.20 8.49 3.38
N GLY A 359 -20.91 8.05 2.34
CA GLY A 359 -20.98 8.75 1.05
C GLY A 359 -21.49 10.18 1.19
N ALA A 360 -22.62 10.38 1.89
CA ALA A 360 -23.18 11.70 2.14
C ALA A 360 -22.20 12.64 2.87
N ARG A 361 -21.45 12.11 3.83
CA ARG A 361 -20.41 12.89 4.54
C ARG A 361 -19.25 13.28 3.63
N VAL A 362 -18.85 12.41 2.71
CA VAL A 362 -17.80 12.74 1.74
C VAL A 362 -18.30 13.77 0.73
N GLU A 363 -19.58 13.72 0.36
CA GLU A 363 -20.18 14.72 -0.52
C GLU A 363 -20.20 16.11 0.12
N GLU A 364 -20.56 16.20 1.40
CA GLU A 364 -20.60 17.45 2.18
C GLU A 364 -19.70 17.33 3.42
N PRO A 365 -18.37 17.42 3.27
CA PRO A 365 -17.45 17.21 4.38
C PRO A 365 -17.49 18.37 5.39
N GLU A 366 -17.43 18.03 6.67
CA GLU A 366 -17.18 18.99 7.72
C GLU A 366 -15.68 19.32 7.78
N GLY A 367 -15.32 20.59 7.61
CA GLY A 367 -13.93 21.06 7.68
C GLY A 367 -13.21 21.14 6.32
N ASP A 368 -11.91 21.44 6.37
CA ASP A 368 -11.08 21.57 5.17
C ASP A 368 -10.55 20.20 4.75
N VAL A 369 -11.04 19.71 3.61
CA VAL A 369 -10.71 18.41 3.03
C VAL A 369 -10.17 18.62 1.63
N GLN A 370 -9.05 17.98 1.33
CA GLN A 370 -8.44 18.08 0.02
C GLN A 370 -9.30 17.41 -1.06
N ALA A 371 -9.48 18.08 -2.19
CA ALA A 371 -10.33 17.61 -3.29
C ALA A 371 -9.95 16.19 -3.78
N ASP A 372 -8.65 15.90 -3.86
CA ASP A 372 -8.16 14.58 -4.28
C ASP A 372 -8.47 13.49 -3.25
N VAL A 373 -8.40 13.81 -1.94
CA VAL A 373 -8.79 12.90 -0.86
C VAL A 373 -10.29 12.63 -0.93
N ARG A 374 -11.11 13.66 -1.11
CA ARG A 374 -12.56 13.53 -1.29
C ARG A 374 -12.89 12.63 -2.49
N GLN A 375 -12.26 12.85 -3.64
CA GLN A 375 -12.49 12.04 -4.84
C GLN A 375 -12.07 10.57 -4.64
N MET A 376 -10.95 10.35 -3.95
CA MET A 376 -10.48 9.02 -3.59
C MET A 376 -11.51 8.29 -2.69
N MET A 377 -12.09 8.98 -1.71
CA MET A 377 -13.11 8.40 -0.82
C MET A 377 -14.42 8.10 -1.54
N LEU A 378 -14.89 9.00 -2.41
CA LEU A 378 -16.08 8.73 -3.24
C LEU A 378 -15.88 7.49 -4.11
N THR A 379 -14.69 7.35 -4.70
CA THR A 379 -14.34 6.21 -5.54
C THR A 379 -14.37 4.89 -4.75
N TYR A 380 -13.79 4.89 -3.55
CA TYR A 380 -13.80 3.72 -2.67
C TYR A 380 -15.22 3.34 -2.22
N ILE A 381 -16.00 4.31 -1.72
CA ILE A 381 -17.38 4.07 -1.26
C ILE A 381 -18.25 3.53 -2.39
N ALA A 382 -18.12 4.08 -3.60
CA ALA A 382 -18.83 3.55 -4.78
C ALA A 382 -18.47 2.08 -5.04
N GLY A 383 -17.19 1.70 -4.93
CA GLY A 383 -16.75 0.31 -5.05
C GLY A 383 -17.31 -0.60 -3.96
N GLN A 384 -17.36 -0.15 -2.70
CA GLN A 384 -17.97 -0.91 -1.61
C GLN A 384 -19.48 -1.10 -1.82
N LEU A 385 -20.19 -0.07 -2.30
CA LEU A 385 -21.61 -0.15 -2.64
C LEU A 385 -21.87 -1.09 -3.82
N ASP A 386 -20.98 -1.14 -4.81
CA ASP A 386 -21.06 -2.11 -5.92
C ASP A 386 -21.00 -3.55 -5.39
N VAL A 387 -20.02 -3.86 -4.53
CA VAL A 387 -19.90 -5.20 -3.91
C VAL A 387 -21.13 -5.52 -3.05
N SER A 388 -21.62 -4.55 -2.27
CA SER A 388 -22.84 -4.72 -1.46
C SER A 388 -24.05 -5.11 -2.30
N LYS A 389 -24.24 -4.49 -3.47
CA LYS A 389 -25.33 -4.85 -4.40
C LYS A 389 -25.20 -6.26 -4.94
N VAL A 390 -23.98 -6.70 -5.27
CA VAL A 390 -23.72 -8.09 -5.73
C VAL A 390 -24.11 -9.09 -4.64
N ILE A 391 -23.77 -8.80 -3.38
CA ILE A 391 -24.16 -9.64 -2.24
C ILE A 391 -25.68 -9.72 -2.14
N LEU A 392 -26.37 -8.58 -2.05
CA LEU A 392 -27.83 -8.53 -1.91
C LEU A 392 -28.55 -9.26 -3.06
N GLN A 393 -28.10 -9.06 -4.31
CA GLN A 393 -28.65 -9.80 -5.45
C GLN A 393 -28.45 -11.31 -5.31
N SER A 394 -27.26 -11.76 -4.90
CA SER A 394 -27.01 -13.19 -4.68
C SER A 394 -27.86 -13.76 -3.56
N LEU A 395 -28.12 -12.99 -2.50
CA LEU A 395 -28.98 -13.44 -1.39
C LEU A 395 -30.43 -13.59 -1.85
N ASP A 396 -30.96 -12.62 -2.61
CA ASP A 396 -32.31 -12.71 -3.18
C ASP A 396 -32.44 -13.91 -4.14
N GLU A 397 -31.45 -14.17 -4.99
CA GLU A 397 -31.44 -15.34 -5.89
C GLU A 397 -31.40 -16.67 -5.12
N ARG A 398 -30.65 -16.74 -4.02
CA ARG A 398 -30.59 -17.93 -3.14
C ARG A 398 -31.90 -18.11 -2.37
N TRP A 399 -32.52 -17.01 -1.94
CA TRP A 399 -33.82 -17.02 -1.27
C TRP A 399 -34.91 -17.66 -2.14
N GLN A 400 -35.02 -17.21 -3.40
CA GLN A 400 -36.00 -17.77 -4.34
C GLN A 400 -35.80 -19.28 -4.57
N LYS A 401 -34.55 -19.75 -4.58
CA LYS A 401 -34.25 -21.19 -4.69
C LYS A 401 -34.66 -21.96 -3.44
N ALA A 402 -34.39 -21.43 -2.25
CA ALA A 402 -34.78 -22.06 -0.98
C ALA A 402 -36.32 -22.20 -0.88
N LEU A 403 -37.06 -21.17 -1.31
CA LEU A 403 -38.53 -21.24 -1.38
C LEU A 403 -39.02 -22.31 -2.34
N GLN A 404 -38.43 -22.42 -3.53
CA GLN A 404 -38.79 -23.46 -4.48
C GLN A 404 -38.58 -24.87 -3.88
N VAL A 405 -37.49 -25.08 -3.14
CA VAL A 405 -37.24 -26.35 -2.45
C VAL A 405 -38.28 -26.63 -1.37
N ALA A 406 -38.67 -25.62 -0.59
CA ALA A 406 -39.72 -25.75 0.43
C ALA A 406 -41.08 -26.13 -0.20
N GLU A 407 -41.44 -25.47 -1.31
CA GLU A 407 -42.65 -25.77 -2.09
C GLU A 407 -42.62 -27.21 -2.66
N GLU A 408 -41.48 -27.65 -3.19
CA GLU A 408 -41.27 -29.02 -3.69
C GLU A 408 -41.41 -30.07 -2.57
N GLN A 409 -41.14 -29.70 -1.32
CA GLN A 409 -41.35 -30.53 -0.13
C GLN A 409 -42.76 -30.42 0.45
N GLY A 410 -43.65 -29.64 -0.17
CA GLY A 410 -45.05 -29.49 0.23
C GLY A 410 -45.27 -28.52 1.39
N VAL A 411 -44.32 -27.62 1.65
CA VAL A 411 -44.41 -26.59 2.68
C VAL A 411 -44.79 -25.26 2.02
N GLU A 412 -45.87 -24.65 2.49
CA GLU A 412 -46.26 -23.29 2.11
C GLU A 412 -45.63 -22.31 3.09
N VAL A 413 -44.59 -21.59 2.65
CA VAL A 413 -43.87 -20.61 3.48
C VAL A 413 -44.66 -19.29 3.46
N GLU A 414 -45.38 -18.98 4.54
CA GLU A 414 -46.04 -17.67 4.72
C GLU A 414 -45.02 -16.63 5.25
N PHE A 415 -44.95 -15.47 4.59
CA PHE A 415 -44.05 -14.35 4.94
C PHE A 415 -44.71 -13.32 5.85
#